data_AF-A0A484ZNU6-F1
#
_entry.id   AF-A0A484ZNU6-F1
#
_cell.length_a   1.000
_cell.length_b   1.000
_cell.length_c   1.000
_cell.angle_alpha   90.00
_cell.angle_beta   90.00
_cell.angle_gamma   90.00
#
_symmetry.space_group_name_H-M   'P 1'
#
loop_
_entity.id
_entity.type
_entity.pdbx_description
1 polymer ?
#
loop_
_entity_poly.entity_id
_entity_poly.type
_entity_poly.pdbx_seq_one_letter_code
_entity_poly.pdbx_strand_id
1 'polypeptide(L)'
;MTTYLIKNGATFSQIYQDVGIAKSSTSSLLNGMVAHGLLRQDADKYYLGLRLYEFGNKAVEQYDIKKIALPVLSDLRDKTNLTCHLGVLQGSSPIYLTKLESPQAIIIRSWEGKRLSLHSSGLGKSLNGLVNR
;
A
#
# COMPACT_ATOMS: atom_id res chain seq x y z
N MET A 1 -12.46 0.93 8.49
CA MET A 1 -12.52 0.06 7.29
C MET A 1 -11.26 -0.76 6.98
N THR A 2 -10.12 -0.20 6.57
CA THR A 2 -9.03 -1.04 5.96
C THR A 2 -7.98 -1.60 6.93
N THR A 3 -7.87 -1.08 8.15
CA THR A 3 -6.67 -1.31 8.98
C THR A 3 -6.62 -2.69 9.64
N TYR A 4 -7.77 -3.32 9.92
CA TYR A 4 -7.79 -4.60 10.65
C TYR A 4 -7.53 -5.81 9.75
N LEU A 5 -8.03 -5.82 8.50
CA LEU A 5 -7.76 -6.89 7.51
C LEU A 5 -6.26 -7.03 7.22
N ILE A 6 -5.51 -5.92 7.30
CA ILE A 6 -4.06 -5.86 7.03
C ILE A 6 -3.23 -6.49 8.15
N LYS A 7 -3.73 -6.52 9.40
CA LYS A 7 -2.95 -6.97 10.56
C LYS A 7 -3.13 -8.46 10.85
N ASN A 8 -4.36 -8.87 11.22
CA ASN A 8 -4.61 -10.19 11.82
C ASN A 8 -5.83 -10.90 11.21
N GLY A 9 -6.32 -10.42 10.07
CA GLY A 9 -7.63 -10.82 9.54
C GLY A 9 -8.80 -10.26 10.34
N ALA A 10 -10.02 -10.59 9.92
CA ALA A 10 -11.25 -9.99 10.44
C ALA A 10 -12.40 -10.97 10.50
N THR A 11 -13.20 -10.94 11.56
CA THR A 11 -14.43 -11.73 11.60
C THR A 11 -15.55 -11.08 10.79
N PHE A 12 -16.55 -11.87 10.41
CA PHE A 12 -17.76 -11.35 9.76
C PHE A 12 -18.39 -10.20 10.56
N SER A 13 -18.48 -10.34 11.90
CA SER A 13 -19.10 -9.35 12.77
C SER A 13 -18.38 -8.00 12.72
N GLN A 14 -17.04 -8.03 12.76
CA GLN A 14 -16.20 -6.83 12.64
C GLN A 14 -16.41 -6.13 11.30
N ILE A 15 -16.47 -6.91 10.22
CA ILE A 15 -16.72 -6.36 8.87
C ILE A 15 -18.14 -5.79 8.78
N TYR A 16 -19.14 -6.52 9.22
CA TYR A 16 -20.54 -6.11 9.19
C TYR A 16 -20.79 -4.80 9.95
N GLN A 17 -20.22 -4.67 11.16
CA GLN A 17 -20.33 -3.45 11.97
C GLN A 17 -19.69 -2.23 11.30
N ASP A 18 -18.61 -2.43 10.53
CA ASP A 18 -17.88 -1.34 9.86
C ASP A 18 -18.48 -0.94 8.50
N VAL A 19 -19.11 -1.86 7.77
CA VAL A 19 -19.52 -1.64 6.37
C VAL A 19 -20.90 -0.98 6.24
N GLY A 20 -21.73 -1.05 7.28
CA GLY A 20 -23.01 -0.32 7.32
C GLY A 20 -24.06 -0.78 6.30
N ILE A 21 -23.96 -2.03 5.80
CA ILE A 21 -24.92 -2.64 4.89
C ILE A 21 -25.62 -3.84 5.53
N ALA A 22 -26.73 -4.30 4.95
CA ALA A 22 -27.49 -5.43 5.46
C ALA A 22 -26.66 -6.71 5.54
N LYS A 23 -26.95 -7.56 6.54
CA LYS A 23 -26.20 -8.80 6.83
C LYS A 23 -26.10 -9.73 5.61
N SER A 24 -27.20 -9.90 4.88
CA SER A 24 -27.23 -10.72 3.66
C SER A 24 -26.30 -10.14 2.58
N SER A 25 -26.35 -8.82 2.35
CA SER A 25 -25.46 -8.13 1.41
C SER A 25 -23.99 -8.24 1.79
N THR A 26 -23.64 -8.11 3.08
CA THR A 26 -22.25 -8.33 3.55
C THR A 26 -21.80 -9.76 3.26
N SER A 27 -22.66 -10.75 3.51
CA SER A 27 -22.33 -12.16 3.25
C SER A 27 -22.12 -12.43 1.77
N SER A 28 -23.03 -11.95 0.90
CA SER A 28 -22.88 -12.08 -0.55
C SER A 28 -21.62 -11.40 -1.07
N LEU A 29 -21.31 -10.19 -0.58
CA LEU A 29 -20.10 -9.46 -0.95
C LEU A 29 -18.83 -10.22 -0.55
N LEU A 30 -18.74 -10.67 0.71
CA LEU A 30 -17.57 -11.41 1.20
C LEU A 30 -17.38 -12.72 0.45
N ASN A 31 -18.46 -13.46 0.20
CA ASN A 31 -18.41 -14.68 -0.60
C ASN A 31 -17.92 -14.40 -2.03
N GLY A 32 -18.40 -13.33 -2.66
CA GLY A 32 -17.90 -12.90 -3.97
C GLY A 32 -16.41 -12.54 -3.95
N MET A 33 -15.96 -11.79 -2.93
CA MET A 33 -14.54 -11.43 -2.78
C MET A 33 -13.65 -12.65 -2.56
N VAL A 34 -14.12 -13.66 -1.81
CA VAL A 34 -13.43 -14.94 -1.63
C VAL A 34 -13.41 -15.74 -2.94
N ALA A 35 -14.55 -15.85 -3.63
CA ALA A 35 -14.65 -16.55 -4.92
C ALA A 35 -13.73 -15.93 -5.99
N HIS A 36 -13.55 -14.61 -5.95
CA HIS A 36 -12.60 -13.91 -6.82
C HIS A 36 -11.17 -13.89 -6.27
N GLY A 37 -10.87 -14.46 -5.11
CA GLY A 37 -9.51 -14.51 -4.55
C GLY A 37 -8.98 -13.16 -4.05
N LEU A 38 -9.85 -12.16 -3.89
CA LEU A 38 -9.52 -10.87 -3.28
C LEU A 38 -9.41 -10.99 -1.76
N LEU A 39 -10.20 -11.90 -1.17
CA LEU A 39 -10.07 -12.33 0.21
C LEU A 39 -9.79 -13.84 0.24
N ARG A 40 -9.18 -14.30 1.31
CA ARG A 40 -9.17 -15.72 1.71
C ARG A 40 -9.87 -15.84 3.05
N GLN A 41 -10.61 -16.91 3.24
CA GLN A 41 -11.24 -17.22 4.53
C GLN A 41 -10.48 -18.37 5.19
N ASP A 42 -10.19 -18.21 6.47
CA ASP A 42 -9.60 -19.24 7.31
C ASP A 42 -10.33 -19.22 8.67
N ALA A 43 -10.97 -20.35 9.00
CA ALA A 43 -11.96 -20.46 10.06
C ALA A 43 -13.02 -19.35 10.01
N ASP A 44 -13.12 -18.54 11.07
CA ASP A 44 -14.09 -17.45 11.24
C ASP A 44 -13.57 -16.10 10.73
N LYS A 45 -12.35 -16.06 10.15
CA LYS A 45 -11.68 -14.83 9.75
C LYS A 45 -11.42 -14.74 8.25
N TYR A 46 -11.56 -13.53 7.74
CA TYR A 46 -11.19 -13.12 6.40
C TYR A 46 -9.82 -12.43 6.43
N TYR A 47 -8.99 -12.76 5.46
CA TYR A 47 -7.67 -12.16 5.23
C TYR A 47 -7.58 -11.68 3.79
N LEU A 48 -6.61 -10.81 3.51
CA LEU A 48 -6.31 -10.42 2.13
C LEU A 48 -5.87 -11.64 1.31
N GLY A 49 -6.43 -11.77 0.11
CA GLY A 49 -6.05 -12.80 -0.87
C GLY A 49 -4.90 -12.34 -1.76
N LEU A 50 -4.17 -13.29 -2.34
CA LEU A 50 -2.99 -13.01 -3.18
C LEU A 50 -3.33 -12.24 -4.47
N ARG A 51 -4.57 -12.30 -4.95
CA ARG A 51 -4.96 -11.56 -6.16
C ARG A 51 -4.81 -10.05 -6.01
N LEU A 52 -4.92 -9.53 -4.78
CA LEU A 52 -4.65 -8.12 -4.50
C LEU A 52 -3.17 -7.76 -4.73
N TYR A 53 -2.24 -8.67 -4.42
CA TYR A 53 -0.81 -8.49 -4.70
C TYR A 53 -0.53 -8.50 -6.21
N GLU A 54 -1.13 -9.44 -6.95
CA GLU A 54 -1.02 -9.51 -8.40
C GLU A 54 -1.51 -8.22 -9.09
N PHE A 55 -2.68 -7.72 -8.67
CA PHE A 55 -3.22 -6.46 -9.18
C PHE A 55 -2.37 -5.26 -8.78
N GLY A 56 -1.87 -5.25 -7.54
CA GLY A 56 -0.94 -4.22 -7.08
C GLY A 56 0.32 -4.15 -7.94
N ASN A 57 0.96 -5.29 -8.20
CA ASN A 57 2.16 -5.35 -9.05
C ASN A 57 1.89 -4.87 -10.47
N LYS A 58 0.81 -5.36 -11.11
CA LYS A 58 0.44 -4.90 -12.46
C LYS A 58 0.12 -3.41 -12.50
N ALA A 59 -0.55 -2.87 -11.48
CA ALA A 59 -0.82 -1.45 -11.39
C ALA A 59 0.50 -0.65 -11.26
N VAL A 60 1.45 -1.12 -10.45
CA VAL A 60 2.77 -0.47 -10.30
C VAL A 60 3.59 -0.54 -11.60
N GLU A 61 3.53 -1.64 -12.35
CA GLU A 61 4.20 -1.79 -13.65
C GLU A 61 3.74 -0.76 -14.69
N GLN A 62 2.50 -0.26 -14.58
CA GLN A 62 1.98 0.81 -15.43
C GLN A 62 2.56 2.19 -15.08
N TYR A 63 3.19 2.34 -13.92
CA TYR A 63 3.92 3.55 -13.56
C TYR A 63 5.39 3.43 -14.02
N ASP A 64 5.66 3.87 -15.25
CA ASP A 64 7.02 3.88 -15.84
C ASP A 64 8.05 4.66 -15.01
N ILE A 65 7.59 5.51 -14.09
CA ILE A 65 8.46 6.28 -13.18
C ILE A 65 9.42 5.39 -12.37
N LYS A 66 9.02 4.16 -12.01
CA LYS A 66 9.92 3.24 -11.27
C LYS A 66 11.11 2.83 -12.12
N LYS A 67 10.88 2.51 -13.40
CA LYS A 67 11.96 2.14 -14.35
C LYS A 67 12.94 3.29 -14.56
N ILE A 68 12.43 4.51 -14.68
CA ILE A 68 13.25 5.72 -14.89
C ILE A 68 14.02 6.09 -13.62
N ALA A 69 13.39 6.00 -12.44
CA ALA A 69 13.98 6.45 -11.19
C ALA A 69 14.99 5.45 -10.59
N LEU A 70 14.85 4.14 -10.87
CA LEU A 70 15.69 3.09 -10.26
C LEU A 70 17.21 3.30 -10.45
N PRO A 71 17.72 3.62 -11.65
CA PRO A 71 19.14 3.90 -11.85
C PRO A 71 19.63 5.11 -11.03
N VAL A 72 18.83 6.19 -11.02
CA VAL A 72 19.16 7.43 -10.29
C VAL A 72 19.16 7.18 -8.77
N LEU A 73 18.18 6.45 -8.26
CA LEU A 73 18.08 6.11 -6.83
C LEU A 73 19.20 5.17 -6.39
N SER A 74 19.64 4.27 -7.27
CA SER A 74 20.76 3.36 -6.99
C SER A 74 22.06 4.13 -6.86
N ASP A 75 22.36 4.98 -7.84
CA ASP A 75 23.55 5.86 -7.82
C ASP A 75 23.55 6.78 -6.58
N LEU A 76 22.39 7.35 -6.23
CA LEU A 76 22.26 8.18 -5.01
C LEU A 76 22.52 7.36 -3.74
N ARG A 77 21.89 6.19 -3.61
CA ARG A 77 22.10 5.28 -2.46
C ARG A 77 23.58 4.92 -2.34
N ASP A 78 24.23 4.57 -3.44
CA ASP A 78 25.62 4.09 -3.42
C ASP A 78 26.60 5.23 -3.09
N LYS A 79 26.30 6.46 -3.51
CA LYS A 79 27.08 7.65 -3.14
C LYS A 79 26.89 8.07 -1.69
N THR A 80 25.68 7.98 -1.15
CA THR A 80 25.38 8.47 0.20
C THR A 80 25.42 7.38 1.27
N ASN A 81 25.39 6.11 0.87
CA ASN A 81 25.11 4.96 1.74
C ASN A 81 23.82 5.13 2.57
N LEU A 82 22.79 5.78 2.02
CA LEU A 82 21.52 6.03 2.72
C LEU A 82 20.34 5.43 1.96
N THR A 83 19.30 5.06 2.70
CA THR A 83 18.09 4.46 2.13
C THR A 83 17.35 5.50 1.28
N CYS A 84 17.18 5.19 0.00
CA CYS A 84 16.46 6.05 -0.93
C CYS A 84 15.00 5.62 -1.08
N HIS A 85 14.13 6.62 -1.18
CA HIS A 85 12.68 6.48 -1.10
C HIS A 85 12.06 7.10 -2.35
N LEU A 86 11.30 6.32 -3.12
CA LEU A 86 10.49 6.83 -4.25
C LEU A 86 9.02 6.82 -3.86
N GLY A 87 8.32 7.89 -4.20
CA GLY A 87 6.87 7.87 -4.20
C GLY A 87 6.28 8.92 -5.13
N VAL A 88 4.98 8.79 -5.31
CA VAL A 88 4.18 9.65 -6.17
C VAL A 88 3.06 10.29 -5.38
N LEU A 89 2.51 11.37 -5.90
CA LEU A 89 1.32 11.99 -5.34
C LEU A 89 0.10 11.46 -6.09
N GLN A 90 -0.83 10.81 -5.40
CA GLN A 90 -2.15 10.46 -5.94
C GLN A 90 -3.20 11.35 -5.28
N GLY A 91 -3.72 12.33 -6.03
CA GLY A 91 -4.56 13.39 -5.48
C GLY A 91 -3.79 14.20 -4.43
N SER A 92 -4.24 14.18 -3.18
CA SER A 92 -3.55 14.83 -2.05
C SER A 92 -2.75 13.86 -1.17
N SER A 93 -2.66 12.58 -1.57
CA SER A 93 -2.02 11.53 -0.77
C SER A 93 -0.71 11.08 -1.41
N PRO A 94 0.45 11.33 -0.77
CA PRO A 94 1.70 10.70 -1.15
C PRO A 94 1.62 9.18 -0.96
N ILE A 95 2.03 8.44 -1.99
CA ILE A 95 2.09 6.99 -2.00
C ILE A 95 3.51 6.54 -2.22
N TYR A 96 3.96 5.62 -1.38
CA TYR A 96 5.27 5.03 -1.47
C TYR A 96 5.33 3.98 -2.58
N LEU A 97 6.21 4.15 -3.58
CA LEU A 97 6.33 3.21 -4.70
C LEU A 97 7.50 2.25 -4.56
N THR A 98 8.67 2.71 -4.10
CA THR A 98 9.81 1.82 -3.90
C THR A 98 10.82 2.29 -2.88
N LYS A 99 11.51 1.34 -2.25
CA LYS A 99 12.59 1.54 -1.27
C LYS A 99 13.86 0.87 -1.76
N LEU A 100 14.94 1.63 -1.83
CA LEU A 100 16.28 1.08 -1.99
C LEU A 100 16.96 1.20 -0.64
N GLU A 101 17.04 0.08 0.08
CA GLU A 101 17.64 0.04 1.41
C GLU A 101 19.14 0.30 1.37
N SER A 102 19.62 1.07 2.35
CA SER A 102 21.05 1.22 2.60
C SER A 102 21.65 -0.09 3.08
N PRO A 103 22.92 -0.36 2.77
CA PRO A 103 23.70 -1.40 3.43
C PRO A 103 23.87 -1.21 4.95
N GLN A 104 23.58 -0.01 5.48
CA GLN A 104 23.75 0.35 6.90
C GLN A 104 22.49 0.06 7.75
N ALA A 105 22.69 -0.13 9.06
CA ALA A 105 21.73 -0.71 10.00
C ALA A 105 20.42 0.08 10.29
N ILE A 106 20.21 1.27 9.71
CA ILE A 106 18.99 2.06 9.98
C ILE A 106 17.86 1.60 9.04
N ILE A 107 17.03 0.69 9.54
CA ILE A 107 15.84 0.17 8.84
C ILE A 107 14.63 1.04 9.16
N ILE A 108 14.18 1.84 8.19
CA ILE A 108 12.91 2.55 8.27
C ILE A 108 11.76 1.57 7.99
N ARG A 109 10.78 1.44 8.89
CA ARG A 109 9.58 0.60 8.68
C ARG A 109 8.60 1.23 7.67
N SER A 110 8.95 1.17 6.39
CA SER A 110 8.13 1.56 5.23
C SER A 110 7.91 0.34 4.33
N TRP A 111 6.77 0.29 3.64
CA TRP A 111 6.44 -0.74 2.65
C TRP A 111 5.84 -0.10 1.39
N GLU A 112 6.03 -0.73 0.23
CA GLU A 112 5.48 -0.28 -1.05
C GLU A 112 3.93 -0.26 -0.98
N GLY A 113 3.31 0.75 -1.59
CA GLY A 113 1.87 1.01 -1.53
C GLY A 113 1.37 1.72 -0.26
N LYS A 114 2.24 2.02 0.72
CA LYS A 114 1.85 2.77 1.92
C LYS A 114 1.50 4.22 1.59
N ARG A 115 0.33 4.69 2.04
CA ARG A 115 -0.01 6.12 2.08
C ARG A 115 0.76 6.82 3.19
N LEU A 116 1.31 7.98 2.88
CA LEU A 116 2.08 8.80 3.81
C LEU A 116 1.35 10.11 4.08
N SER A 117 1.67 10.72 5.22
CA SER A 117 1.22 12.07 5.54
C SER A 117 1.91 13.08 4.64
N LEU A 118 1.14 14.00 4.06
CA LEU A 118 1.64 15.11 3.27
C LEU A 118 2.52 16.06 4.10
N HIS A 119 2.18 16.29 5.37
CA HIS A 119 2.83 17.30 6.19
C HIS A 119 3.94 16.75 7.11
N SER A 120 3.90 15.45 7.42
CA SER A 120 4.82 14.83 8.40
C SER A 120 5.74 13.75 7.84
N SER A 121 5.77 13.54 6.52
CA SER A 121 6.79 12.70 5.87
C SER A 121 7.73 13.55 5.01
N GLY A 122 9.00 13.15 4.90
CA GLY A 122 9.97 13.83 4.02
C GLY A 122 9.47 13.88 2.57
N LEU A 123 8.97 12.76 2.08
CA LEU A 123 8.37 12.66 0.74
C LEU A 123 7.14 13.57 0.59
N GLY A 124 6.25 13.60 1.58
CA GLY A 124 5.07 14.47 1.57
C GLY A 124 5.43 15.95 1.50
N LYS A 125 6.43 16.39 2.26
CA LYS A 125 6.93 17.77 2.23
C LYS A 125 7.50 18.14 0.86
N SER A 126 8.26 17.24 0.24
CA SER A 126 8.79 17.43 -1.12
C SER A 126 7.69 17.50 -2.18
N LEU A 127 6.57 16.80 -1.99
CA LEU A 127 5.44 16.77 -2.93
C LEU A 127 4.38 17.84 -2.65
N ASN A 128 4.40 18.50 -1.50
CA ASN A 128 3.36 19.46 -1.08
C ASN A 128 3.13 20.60 -2.10
N GLY A 129 4.19 21.04 -2.79
CA GLY A 129 4.08 22.07 -3.84
C GLY A 129 3.34 21.63 -5.11
N LEU A 130 3.07 20.33 -5.29
CA LEU A 130 2.38 19.77 -6.45
C LEU A 130 0.87 19.56 -6.21
N VAL A 131 0.38 19.79 -4.98
CA VAL A 131 -1.02 19.51 -4.60
C VAL A 131 -1.99 20.61 -5.07
N ASN A 132 -1.49 21.80 -5.41
CA ASN A 132 -2.28 22.99 -5.75
C ASN A 132 -2.08 23.47 -7.20
N ARG A 133 -1.72 22.56 -8.12
CA ARG A 133 -1.58 22.86 -9.55
C ARG A 133 -2.62 22.12 -10.38
#